data_AF-A0A352GPK2-F1
#
_entry.id   AF-A0A352GPK2-F1
#
_cell.length_a   1.000
_cell.length_b   1.000
_cell.length_c   1.000
_cell.angle_alpha   90.00
_cell.angle_beta   90.00
_cell.angle_gamma   90.00
#
_symmetry.space_group_name_H-M   'P 1'
#
loop_
_entity.id
_entity.type
_entity.pdbx_description
1 polymer ?
#
loop_
_entity_poly.entity_id
_entity_poly.type
_entity_poly.pdbx_seq_one_letter_code
_entity_poly.pdbx_strand_id
1 'polypeptide(L)'
;LGYTWIDQGEQLDRATDMIKKAVSLAPNDGFIADSLGWAYYRQNQYDKAVAELERAVELRPQDPVINDHLGDAYWKVGRKLEAQFQW
;
A
#
# COMPACT_ATOMS: atom_id res chain seq x y z
N LEU A 1 9.78 12.10 1.11
CA LEU A 1 10.96 11.39 0.58
C LEU A 1 10.70 9.90 0.43
N GLY A 2 10.39 9.15 1.49
CA GLY A 2 10.11 7.70 1.39
C GLY A 2 9.01 7.36 0.38
N TYR A 3 7.81 7.93 0.52
CA TYR A 3 6.72 7.73 -0.44
C TYR A 3 7.11 8.13 -1.88
N THR A 4 7.69 9.32 -2.05
CA THR A 4 8.12 9.81 -3.38
C THR A 4 9.09 8.87 -4.07
N TRP A 5 10.06 8.31 -3.33
CA TRP A 5 10.99 7.31 -3.86
C TRP A 5 10.29 6.01 -4.26
N ILE A 6 9.35 5.53 -3.45
CA ILE A 6 8.51 4.38 -3.79
C ILE A 6 7.76 4.65 -5.10
N ASP A 7 7.12 5.82 -5.20
CA ASP A 7 6.30 6.19 -6.34
C ASP A 7 7.13 6.35 -7.63
N GLN A 8 8.35 6.86 -7.53
CA GLN A 8 9.29 6.94 -8.65
C GLN A 8 9.99 5.61 -8.97
N GLY A 9 9.89 4.61 -8.09
CA GLY A 9 10.59 3.33 -8.25
C GLY A 9 12.08 3.41 -7.90
N GLU A 10 12.47 4.43 -7.15
CA GLU A 10 13.85 4.70 -6.76
C GLU A 10 14.10 4.23 -5.33
N GLN A 11 15.31 3.70 -5.05
CA GLN A 11 15.75 3.40 -3.68
C GLN A 11 14.73 2.56 -2.86
N LEU A 12 14.01 1.64 -3.52
CA LEU A 12 12.83 0.97 -2.98
C LEU A 12 13.05 0.34 -1.61
N ASP A 13 14.18 -0.35 -1.39
CA ASP A 13 14.49 -0.98 -0.11
C ASP A 13 14.64 0.06 1.01
N ARG A 14 15.44 1.10 0.76
CA ARG A 14 15.66 2.18 1.74
C ARG A 14 14.37 2.95 2.03
N ALA A 15 13.60 3.24 0.99
CA ALA A 15 12.33 3.93 1.13
C ALA A 15 11.34 3.09 1.95
N THR A 16 11.27 1.78 1.69
CA THR A 16 10.45 0.84 2.45
C THR A 16 10.84 0.79 3.92
N ASP A 17 12.15 0.78 4.23
CA ASP A 17 12.62 0.78 5.62
C ASP A 17 12.28 2.09 6.36
N MET A 18 12.26 3.22 5.65
CA MET A 18 11.77 4.48 6.22
C MET A 18 10.27 4.40 6.53
N ILE A 19 9.48 3.83 5.63
CA ILE A 19 8.04 3.68 5.83
C ILE A 19 7.73 2.67 6.94
N LYS A 20 8.44 1.55 7.05
CA LYS A 20 8.29 0.60 8.16
C LYS A 20 8.50 1.28 9.52
N LYS A 21 9.50 2.16 9.63
CA LYS A 21 9.70 2.97 10.85
C LYS A 21 8.52 3.90 11.09
N ALA A 22 7.98 4.54 10.06
CA ALA A 22 6.79 5.38 10.19
C ALA A 22 5.57 4.57 10.68
N VAL A 23 5.32 3.38 10.11
CA VAL A 23 4.25 2.47 10.57
C VAL A 23 4.44 2.09 12.04
N SER A 24 5.67 1.82 12.49
CA SER A 24 5.92 1.50 13.91
C SER A 24 5.61 2.66 14.87
N LEU A 25 5.74 3.91 14.40
CA LEU A 25 5.48 5.11 15.20
C LEU A 25 4.00 5.51 15.18
N ALA A 26 3.29 5.19 14.08
CA ALA A 26 1.90 5.54 13.88
C ALA A 26 1.13 4.38 13.23
N PRO A 27 0.91 3.27 13.97
CA PRO A 27 0.33 2.05 13.40
C PRO A 27 -1.11 2.23 12.92
N ASN A 28 -1.85 3.23 13.42
CA ASN A 28 -3.25 3.44 13.07
C ASN A 28 -3.44 4.58 12.05
N ASP A 29 -2.37 5.00 11.37
CA ASP A 29 -2.46 5.98 10.29
C ASP A 29 -2.63 5.26 8.94
N GLY A 30 -3.82 5.40 8.35
CA GLY A 30 -4.16 4.77 7.08
C GLY A 30 -3.27 5.21 5.91
N PHE A 31 -2.75 6.45 5.90
CA PHE A 31 -1.85 6.90 4.82
C PHE A 31 -0.47 6.25 4.91
N ILE A 32 -0.03 5.96 6.14
CA ILE A 32 1.27 5.31 6.37
C ILE A 32 1.16 3.80 6.08
N ALA A 33 0.04 3.18 6.44
CA ALA A 33 -0.29 1.80 6.05
C ALA A 33 -0.35 1.68 4.52
N ASP A 34 -1.06 2.59 3.84
CA ASP A 34 -1.11 2.66 2.36
C ASP A 34 0.29 2.79 1.76
N SER A 35 1.10 3.71 2.26
CA SER A 35 2.48 3.90 1.79
C SER A 35 3.30 2.62 1.91
N LEU A 36 3.11 1.81 2.96
CA LEU A 36 3.82 0.53 3.12
C LEU A 36 3.29 -0.52 2.15
N GLY A 37 1.98 -0.58 1.98
CA GLY A 37 1.33 -1.45 1.00
C GLY A 37 1.80 -1.15 -0.43
N TRP A 38 1.82 0.12 -0.82
CA TRP A 38 2.36 0.56 -2.09
C TRP A 38 3.85 0.23 -2.25
N ALA A 39 4.65 0.38 -1.19
CA ALA A 39 6.05 -0.04 -1.20
C ALA A 39 6.21 -1.52 -1.54
N TYR A 40 5.40 -2.40 -0.92
CA TYR A 40 5.43 -3.83 -1.21
C TYR A 40 4.92 -4.14 -2.62
N TYR A 41 3.89 -3.44 -3.09
CA TYR A 41 3.40 -3.57 -4.46
C TYR A 41 4.50 -3.27 -5.48
N ARG A 42 5.23 -2.17 -5.29
CA ARG A 42 6.34 -1.76 -6.15
C ARG A 42 7.54 -2.71 -6.11
N GLN A 43 7.67 -3.52 -5.07
CA GLN A 43 8.64 -4.61 -4.96
C GLN A 43 8.12 -5.96 -5.46
N ASN A 44 6.93 -6.01 -6.07
CA ASN A 44 6.24 -7.23 -6.48
C ASN A 44 5.91 -8.20 -5.34
N GLN A 45 5.88 -7.71 -4.10
CA GLN A 45 5.49 -8.48 -2.92
C GLN A 45 3.97 -8.35 -2.69
N TYR A 46 3.18 -8.79 -3.67
CA TYR A 46 1.75 -8.47 -3.75
C TYR A 46 0.92 -8.97 -2.56
N ASP A 47 1.21 -10.15 -2.01
CA ASP A 47 0.48 -10.66 -0.84
C ASP A 47 0.67 -9.76 0.39
N LYS A 48 1.87 -9.19 0.57
CA LYS A 48 2.12 -8.22 1.66
C LYS A 48 1.49 -6.87 1.36
N ALA A 49 1.46 -6.47 0.09
CA ALA A 49 0.79 -5.25 -0.33
C ALA A 49 -0.70 -5.31 0.03
N VAL A 50 -1.36 -6.42 -0.31
CA VAL A 50 -2.77 -6.66 0.03
C VAL A 50 -3.02 -6.51 1.52
N ALA A 51 -2.22 -7.17 2.37
CA ALA A 51 -2.43 -7.11 3.82
C ALA A 51 -2.36 -5.68 4.40
N GLU A 52 -1.39 -4.87 3.95
CA GLU A 52 -1.26 -3.49 4.44
C GLU A 52 -2.31 -2.55 3.82
N LEU A 53 -2.71 -2.78 2.56
CA LEU A 53 -3.73 -1.98 1.88
C LEU A 53 -5.14 -2.27 2.39
N GLU A 54 -5.47 -3.53 2.72
CA GLU A 54 -6.71 -3.89 3.40
C GLU A 54 -6.82 -3.13 4.73
N ARG A 55 -5.73 -3.13 5.52
CA ARG A 55 -5.65 -2.33 6.75
C ARG A 55 -5.80 -0.84 6.49
N ALA A 56 -5.19 -0.32 5.42
CA ALA A 56 -5.29 1.09 5.07
C ALA A 56 -6.75 1.48 4.74
N VAL A 57 -7.46 0.65 3.98
CA VAL A 57 -8.90 0.82 3.68
C VAL A 57 -9.75 0.71 4.95
N GLU A 58 -9.47 -0.21 5.87
CA GLU A 58 -10.17 -0.26 7.16
C GLU A 58 -10.05 1.05 7.95
N LEU A 59 -8.88 1.71 7.90
CA LEU A 59 -8.63 2.97 8.58
C LEU A 59 -9.20 4.19 7.82
N ARG A 60 -9.31 4.09 6.49
CA ARG A 60 -9.69 5.18 5.57
C ARG A 60 -10.55 4.64 4.41
N PRO A 61 -11.78 4.18 4.67
CA PRO A 61 -12.57 3.46 3.65
C PRO A 61 -13.05 4.35 2.49
N GLN A 62 -13.04 5.68 2.67
CA GLN A 62 -13.53 6.65 1.68
C GLN A 62 -12.40 7.30 0.87
N ASP A 63 -11.14 6.92 1.10
CA ASP A 63 -10.02 7.51 0.37
C ASP A 63 -9.85 6.81 -1.00
N PRO A 64 -10.10 7.49 -2.13
CA PRO A 64 -10.09 6.84 -3.44
C PRO A 64 -8.69 6.35 -3.84
N VAL A 65 -7.61 7.01 -3.39
CA VAL A 65 -6.25 6.59 -3.74
C VAL A 65 -5.89 5.28 -3.06
N ILE A 66 -6.27 5.13 -1.79
CA ILE A 66 -6.04 3.90 -1.04
C ILE A 66 -6.86 2.74 -1.64
N ASN A 67 -8.11 3.01 -2.03
CA ASN A 67 -8.94 2.02 -2.72
C ASN A 67 -8.33 1.62 -4.09
N ASP A 68 -7.85 2.59 -4.88
CA ASP A 68 -7.18 2.32 -6.16
C ASP A 68 -5.95 1.41 -5.99
N HIS A 69 -5.10 1.70 -5.02
CA HIS A 69 -3.93 0.86 -4.69
C HIS A 69 -4.34 -0.55 -4.27
N LEU A 70 -5.40 -0.69 -3.45
CA LEU A 70 -5.92 -2.00 -3.06
C LEU A 70 -6.47 -2.77 -4.27
N GLY A 71 -7.18 -2.09 -5.17
CA GLY A 71 -7.67 -2.67 -6.42
C GLY A 71 -6.54 -3.20 -7.30
N ASP A 72 -5.47 -2.42 -7.44
CA ASP A 72 -4.24 -2.83 -8.13
C ASP A 72 -3.61 -4.08 -7.50
N ALA A 73 -3.48 -4.11 -6.18
CA ALA A 73 -2.92 -5.24 -5.46
C ALA A 73 -3.79 -6.50 -5.60
N TYR A 74 -5.11 -6.38 -5.45
CA TYR A 74 -6.07 -7.47 -5.69
C TYR A 74 -5.99 -8.02 -7.10
N TRP A 75 -5.86 -7.15 -8.10
CA TRP A 75 -5.71 -7.57 -9.49
C TRP A 75 -4.46 -8.45 -9.68
N LYS A 76 -3.33 -8.08 -9.08
CA LYS A 76 -2.07 -8.83 -9.17
C LYS A 76 -2.14 -10.21 -8.52
N VAL A 77 -2.92 -10.37 -7.44
CA VAL A 77 -3.11 -11.67 -6.78
C VAL A 77 -4.30 -12.47 -7.33
N GLY A 78 -4.95 -11.99 -8.38
CA GLY A 78 -6.06 -12.69 -9.05
C GLY A 78 -7.43 -12.51 -8.39
N ARG A 79 -7.54 -11.68 -7.35
CA ARG A 79 -8.79 -11.28 -6.66
C ARG A 79 -9.56 -10.24 -7.49
N LYS A 80 -9.86 -10.58 -8.74
CA LYS A 80 -10.34 -9.62 -9.76
C LYS A 80 -11.72 -9.02 -9.47
N LEU A 81 -12.60 -9.80 -8.83
CA LEU A 81 -13.90 -9.27 -8.42
C LEU A 81 -13.73 -8.22 -7.34
N GLU A 82 -12.95 -8.50 -6.30
CA GLU A 82 -12.67 -7.50 -5.27
C GLU A 82 -11.97 -6.27 -5.84
N ALA A 83 -11.03 -6.44 -6.79
CA ALA A 83 -10.39 -5.32 -7.47
C ALA A 83 -11.41 -4.37 -8.15
N GLN A 84 -12.38 -4.93 -8.88
CA GLN A 84 -13.43 -4.16 -9.55
C GLN A 84 -14.36 -3.42 -8.59
N PHE A 85 -14.46 -3.85 -7.33
CA PHE A 85 -15.25 -3.13 -6.32
C PHE A 85 -14.47 -2.00 -5.65
N GLN A 86 -13.14 -2.00 -5.73
CA GLN A 86 -12.32 -0.93 -5.18
C GLN A 86 -12.20 0.27 -6.13
N TRP A 87 -12.20 0.02 -7.44
CA TRP A 87 -12.20 1.05 -8.50
C TRP A 87 -13.59 1.64 -8.78
#